data_AF-A0A0G1NF15-F1
#
_entry.id   AF-A0A0G1NF15-F1
#
_cell.length_a   1.000
_cell.length_b   1.000
_cell.length_c   1.000
_cell.angle_alpha   90.00
_cell.angle_beta   90.00
_cell.angle_gamma   90.00
#
_symmetry.space_group_name_H-M   'P 1'
#
loop_
_entity.id
_entity.type
_entity.pdbx_description
1 polymer ?
#
loop_
_entity_poly.entity_id
_entity_poly.type
_entity_poly.pdbx_seq_one_letter_code
_entity_poly.pdbx_strand_id
1 'polypeptide(L)'
;MSRFSQTLQKLFDNTELFTRSEWARFLGIPESSISEWLEDKSLPRPDLIRMTIDLVENSAEAKKEYLNEFEGMTNLPSAEISPLFHLMGNTLNDYMNETFMDLGRRLRNLSVSQQIKVLEKGCIGPVTS
;
A
#
# COMPACT_ATOMS: atom_id res chain seq x y z
N MET A 1 17.21 8.40 4.12
CA MET A 1 15.79 8.13 3.78
C MET A 1 15.54 8.54 2.36
N SER A 2 14.97 7.63 1.59
CA SER A 2 14.55 7.84 0.21
C SER A 2 13.37 8.80 0.12
N ARG A 3 13.04 9.22 -1.10
CA ARG A 3 11.85 10.03 -1.35
C ARG A 3 10.58 9.29 -0.92
N PHE A 4 10.51 8.00 -1.22
CA PHE A 4 9.38 7.15 -0.83
C PHE A 4 9.17 7.12 0.69
N SER A 5 10.21 6.83 1.46
CA SER A 5 10.11 6.78 2.92
C SER A 5 9.82 8.15 3.55
N GLN A 6 10.35 9.24 3.00
CA GLN A 6 10.02 10.60 3.44
C GLN A 6 8.54 10.93 3.21
N THR A 7 7.99 10.57 2.05
CA THR A 7 6.58 10.82 1.76
C THR A 7 5.66 9.92 2.58
N LEU A 8 6.03 8.65 2.81
CA LEU A 8 5.32 7.79 3.78
C LEU A 8 5.35 8.38 5.19
N GLN A 9 6.48 8.94 5.62
CA GLN A 9 6.59 9.58 6.92
C GLN A 9 5.59 10.72 7.06
N LYS A 10 5.46 11.56 6.02
CA LYS A 10 4.47 12.65 6.02
C LYS A 10 3.04 12.13 6.12
N LEU A 11 2.72 11.01 5.45
CA LEU A 11 1.40 10.39 5.56
C LEU A 11 1.13 9.84 6.96
N PHE A 12 2.10 9.20 7.61
CA PHE A 12 1.89 8.62 8.94
C PHE A 12 1.97 9.63 10.08
N ASP A 13 2.96 10.52 10.05
CA ASP A 13 3.29 11.40 11.18
C ASP A 13 2.68 12.80 11.05
N ASN A 14 2.49 13.32 9.83
CA ASN A 14 2.12 14.73 9.62
C ASN A 14 0.64 14.93 9.27
N THR A 15 -0.09 13.87 8.92
CA THR A 15 -1.54 13.94 8.67
C THR A 15 -2.35 14.15 9.95
N GLU A 16 -1.74 13.96 11.13
CA GLU A 16 -2.35 14.09 12.46
C GLU A 16 -3.59 13.21 12.66
N LEU A 17 -3.84 12.25 11.75
CA LEU A 17 -4.98 11.34 11.85
C LEU A 17 -4.81 10.36 13.00
N PHE A 18 -3.64 9.75 13.10
CA PHE A 18 -3.31 8.69 14.02
C PHE A 18 -1.87 8.82 14.51
N THR A 19 -1.62 8.32 15.71
CA THR A 19 -0.27 7.96 16.14
C THR A 19 0.24 6.75 15.37
N ARG A 20 1.55 6.49 15.37
CA ARG A 20 2.13 5.29 14.73
C ARG A 20 1.54 3.99 15.26
N SER A 21 1.26 3.92 16.56
CA SER A 21 0.64 2.75 17.18
C SER A 21 -0.80 2.50 16.68
N GLU A 22 -1.55 3.56 16.41
CA GLU A 22 -2.91 3.50 15.87
C GLU A 22 -2.90 3.15 14.39
N TRP A 23 -1.96 3.69 13.61
CA TRP A 23 -1.72 3.25 12.24
C TRP A 23 -1.40 1.76 12.15
N ALA A 24 -0.51 1.27 13.01
CA ALA A 24 -0.15 -0.15 13.04
C ALA A 24 -1.36 -1.03 13.36
N ARG A 25 -2.19 -0.60 14.33
CA ARG A 25 -3.45 -1.29 14.67
C ARG A 25 -4.44 -1.27 13.51
N PHE A 26 -4.64 -0.12 12.86
CA PHE A 26 -5.54 0.04 11.72
C PHE A 26 -5.13 -0.86 10.54
N LEU A 27 -3.82 -0.92 10.26
CA LEU A 27 -3.26 -1.72 9.17
C LEU A 27 -3.09 -3.21 9.53
N GLY A 28 -3.30 -3.59 10.79
CA GLY A 28 -3.16 -4.98 11.25
C GLY A 28 -1.72 -5.51 11.24
N ILE A 29 -0.73 -4.65 11.53
CA ILE A 29 0.70 -4.98 11.48
C ILE A 29 1.41 -4.62 12.80
N PRO A 30 2.62 -5.15 13.07
CA PRO A 30 3.47 -4.65 14.14
C PRO A 30 3.91 -3.20 13.90
N GLU A 31 3.99 -2.39 14.95
CA GLU A 31 4.46 -0.99 14.85
C GLU A 31 5.89 -0.90 14.29
N SER A 32 6.74 -1.90 14.56
CA SER A 32 8.09 -1.98 14.00
C SER A 32 8.10 -2.01 12.47
N SER A 33 7.06 -2.56 11.82
CA SER A 33 6.97 -2.59 10.36
C SER A 33 6.86 -1.18 9.78
N ILE A 34 6.15 -0.26 10.44
CA ILE A 34 6.11 1.15 10.01
C ILE A 34 7.51 1.73 10.07
N SER A 35 8.22 1.56 11.18
CA SER A 35 9.61 2.03 11.32
C SER A 35 10.54 1.45 10.24
N GLU A 36 10.42 0.16 9.93
CA GLU A 36 11.20 -0.45 8.85
C GLU A 36 10.90 0.17 7.48
N TRP A 37 9.65 0.53 7.17
CA TRP A 37 9.29 1.22 5.93
C TRP A 37 9.86 2.63 5.87
N LEU A 38 9.81 3.35 6.99
CA LEU A 38 10.37 4.70 7.10
C LEU A 38 11.90 4.71 7.03
N GLU A 39 12.55 3.60 7.35
CA GLU A 39 14.01 3.43 7.30
C GLU A 39 14.51 2.77 6.00
N ASP A 40 13.64 2.59 4.99
CA ASP A 40 13.97 1.91 3.73
C ASP A 40 14.47 0.45 3.92
N LYS A 41 14.06 -0.23 4.99
CA LYS A 41 14.46 -1.62 5.28
C LYS A 41 13.54 -2.65 4.62
N SER A 42 12.27 -2.30 4.45
CA SER A 42 11.26 -3.13 3.79
C SER A 42 10.23 -2.24 3.10
N LEU A 43 9.37 -2.84 2.27
CA LEU A 43 8.26 -2.14 1.62
C LEU A 43 6.91 -2.53 2.21
N PRO A 44 6.00 -1.56 2.40
CA PRO A 44 4.61 -1.88 2.68
C PRO A 44 4.01 -2.61 1.48
N ARG A 45 3.19 -3.62 1.76
CA ARG A 45 2.46 -4.32 0.71
C ARG A 45 1.51 -3.35 -0.01
N PRO A 46 1.19 -3.57 -1.30
CA PRO A 46 0.34 -2.70 -2.10
C PRO A 46 -1.05 -2.40 -1.50
N ASP A 47 -1.64 -3.38 -0.81
CA ASP A 47 -2.92 -3.23 -0.12
C ASP A 47 -2.84 -2.25 1.06
N LEU A 48 -1.76 -2.31 1.85
CA LEU A 48 -1.54 -1.41 2.99
C LEU A 48 -1.29 0.03 2.54
N ILE A 49 -0.57 0.21 1.42
CA ILE A 49 -0.40 1.52 0.79
C ILE A 49 -1.76 2.10 0.39
N ARG A 50 -2.62 1.30 -0.25
CA ARG A 50 -3.97 1.70 -0.65
C ARG A 50 -4.84 2.08 0.54
N MET A 51 -4.88 1.24 1.57
CA MET A 51 -5.63 1.55 2.78
C MET A 51 -5.18 2.88 3.43
N THR A 52 -3.88 3.17 3.40
CA THR A 52 -3.33 4.43 3.92
C THR A 52 -3.80 5.62 3.08
N ILE A 53 -3.70 5.52 1.75
CA ILE A 53 -4.17 6.54 0.81
C ILE A 53 -5.67 6.77 0.96
N ASP A 54 -6.47 5.71 0.93
CA ASP A 54 -7.93 5.78 1.01
C ASP A 54 -8.38 6.45 2.32
N LEU A 55 -7.74 6.12 3.44
CA LEU A 55 -8.05 6.75 4.72
C LEU A 55 -7.70 8.24 4.72
N VAL A 56 -6.52 8.59 4.21
CA VAL A 56 -6.07 9.99 4.11
C VAL A 56 -6.97 10.77 3.15
N GLU A 57 -7.39 10.19 2.03
CA GLU A 57 -8.26 10.81 1.02
C GLU A 57 -9.69 11.01 1.54
N ASN A 58 -10.23 10.07 2.31
CA ASN A 58 -11.60 10.15 2.82
C ASN A 58 -11.74 10.87 4.16
N SER A 59 -10.64 11.11 4.89
CA SER A 59 -10.71 11.87 6.14
C SER A 59 -10.87 13.37 5.89
N ALA A 60 -11.86 13.99 6.51
CA ALA A 60 -12.05 15.45 6.46
C ALA A 60 -10.95 16.23 7.20
N GLU A 61 -10.24 15.57 8.12
CA GLU A 61 -9.26 16.19 9.01
C GLU A 61 -7.83 16.12 8.44
N ALA A 62 -7.59 15.27 7.44
CA ALA A 62 -6.27 15.03 6.89
C ALA A 62 -5.78 16.19 6.01
N LYS A 63 -4.50 16.56 6.17
CA LYS A 63 -3.79 17.46 5.26
C LYS A 63 -3.53 16.77 3.90
N LYS A 64 -4.32 17.12 2.88
CA LYS A 64 -4.24 16.52 1.52
C LYS A 64 -2.96 16.84 0.75
N GLU A 65 -2.19 17.83 1.17
CA GLU A 65 -0.92 18.17 0.52
C GLU A 65 0.08 17.01 0.50
N TYR A 66 0.10 16.17 1.54
CA TYR A 66 0.98 14.99 1.60
C TYR A 66 0.51 13.87 0.68
N LEU A 67 -0.80 13.80 0.43
CA LEU A 67 -1.35 12.88 -0.57
C LEU A 67 -0.94 13.31 -1.98
N ASN A 68 -1.04 14.61 -2.31
CA ASN A 68 -0.58 15.12 -3.60
C ASN A 68 0.91 14.87 -3.85
N GLU A 69 1.74 14.99 -2.81
CA GLU A 69 3.17 14.67 -2.90
C GLU A 69 3.39 13.17 -3.16
N PHE A 70 2.62 12.32 -2.49
CA PHE A 70 2.64 10.87 -2.71
C PHE A 70 2.23 10.52 -4.13
N GLU A 71 1.11 11.06 -4.61
CA GLU A 71 0.62 10.84 -5.97
C GLU A 71 1.64 11.31 -7.02
N GLY A 72 2.27 12.46 -6.80
CA GLY A 72 3.27 13.03 -7.70
C GLY A 72 4.51 12.15 -7.89
N MET A 73 4.81 11.22 -6.96
CA MET A 73 5.92 10.27 -7.12
C MET A 73 5.51 8.92 -7.71
N THR A 74 4.21 8.60 -7.78
CA THR A 74 3.75 7.25 -8.17
C THR A 74 4.20 6.82 -9.57
N ASN A 75 4.33 7.76 -10.50
CA ASN A 75 4.73 7.50 -11.89
C ASN A 75 6.22 7.77 -12.16
N LEU A 76 6.99 8.14 -11.15
CA LEU A 76 8.44 8.30 -11.29
C LEU A 76 9.10 6.91 -11.37
N PRO A 77 10.27 6.81 -12.04
CA PRO A 77 11.06 5.57 -12.01
C PRO A 77 11.36 5.15 -10.57
N SER A 78 11.10 3.88 -10.23
CA SER A 78 11.28 3.36 -8.86
C SER A 78 12.70 3.61 -8.32
N ALA A 79 13.70 3.57 -9.19
CA ALA A 79 15.11 3.82 -8.86
C ALA A 79 15.38 5.25 -8.38
N GLU A 80 14.53 6.21 -8.73
CA GLU A 80 14.62 7.60 -8.28
C GLU A 80 13.97 7.83 -6.91
N ILE A 81 13.04 6.94 -6.51
CA ILE A 81 12.23 7.15 -5.30
C ILE A 81 12.63 6.27 -4.13
N SER A 82 13.24 5.09 -4.35
CA SER A 82 13.60 4.14 -3.29
C SER A 82 14.83 3.29 -3.63
N PRO A 83 15.72 2.97 -2.67
CA PRO A 83 16.79 1.97 -2.86
C PRO A 83 16.24 0.54 -3.04
N LEU A 84 14.98 0.30 -2.65
CA LEU A 84 14.30 -0.99 -2.81
C LEU A 84 13.57 -1.11 -4.17
N PHE A 85 13.94 -0.29 -5.15
CA PHE A 85 13.29 -0.21 -6.47
C PHE A 85 13.10 -1.56 -7.18
N HIS A 86 14.03 -2.49 -6.98
CA HIS A 86 13.97 -3.84 -7.55
C HIS A 86 12.76 -4.65 -7.08
N LEU A 87 12.15 -4.28 -5.95
CA LEU A 87 10.91 -4.89 -5.43
C LEU A 87 9.63 -4.20 -5.94
N MET A 88 9.75 -3.00 -6.54
CA MET A 88 8.62 -2.19 -7.01
C MET A 88 8.33 -2.35 -8.52
N GLY A 89 9.26 -2.89 -9.29
CA GLY A 89 9.19 -2.83 -10.75
C GLY A 89 9.55 -1.43 -11.28
N ASN A 90 8.98 -1.02 -12.42
CA ASN A 90 9.42 0.22 -13.09
C ASN A 90 8.97 1.49 -12.36
N THR A 91 7.76 1.51 -11.80
CA THR A 91 7.20 2.63 -11.04
C THR A 91 6.47 2.13 -9.79
N LEU A 92 6.25 3.00 -8.80
CA LEU A 92 5.42 2.66 -7.64
C LEU A 92 3.97 2.36 -8.05
N ASN A 93 3.47 3.01 -9.11
CA ASN A 93 2.15 2.71 -9.65
C ASN A 93 2.08 1.27 -10.21
N ASP A 94 3.14 0.77 -10.84
CA ASP A 94 3.21 -0.62 -11.29
C ASP A 94 3.16 -1.59 -10.11
N TYR A 95 4.02 -1.37 -9.10
CA TYR A 95 4.02 -2.15 -7.85
C TYR A 95 2.61 -2.26 -7.25
N MET A 96 1.96 -1.10 -7.18
CA MET A 96 0.65 -0.93 -6.62
C MET A 96 -0.42 -1.69 -7.45
N ASN A 97 -0.38 -1.62 -8.77
CA ASN A 97 -1.41 -2.24 -9.62
C ASN A 97 -1.20 -3.72 -9.89
N GLU A 98 0.03 -4.23 -9.76
CA GLU A 98 0.35 -5.64 -10.02
C GLU A 98 -0.51 -6.59 -9.17
N THR A 99 -0.77 -6.23 -7.90
CA THR A 99 -1.59 -7.04 -7.00
C THR A 99 -3.06 -7.12 -7.43
N PHE A 100 -3.63 -6.02 -7.95
CA PHE A 100 -4.99 -6.00 -8.47
C PHE A 100 -5.10 -6.77 -9.79
N MET A 101 -4.09 -6.64 -10.65
CA MET A 101 -4.05 -7.39 -11.91
C MET A 101 -3.87 -8.89 -11.67
N ASP A 102 -3.07 -9.29 -10.67
CA ASP A 102 -2.96 -10.68 -10.24
C ASP A 102 -4.28 -11.21 -9.66
N LEU A 103 -4.92 -10.45 -8.76
CA LEU A 103 -6.24 -10.81 -8.25
C LEU A 103 -7.26 -10.98 -9.39
N GLY A 104 -7.31 -10.03 -10.33
CA GLY A 104 -8.17 -10.10 -11.50
C GLY A 104 -7.89 -11.32 -12.38
N ARG A 105 -6.61 -11.67 -12.61
CA ARG A 105 -6.21 -12.90 -13.32
C ARG A 105 -6.69 -14.15 -12.59
N ARG A 106 -6.50 -14.20 -11.27
CA ARG A 106 -6.90 -15.35 -10.44
C ARG A 106 -8.42 -15.49 -10.41
N LEU A 107 -9.17 -14.40 -10.29
CA LEU A 107 -10.63 -14.40 -10.34
C LEU A 107 -11.18 -14.92 -11.68
N ARG A 108 -10.57 -14.55 -12.82
CA ARG A 108 -11.02 -15.03 -14.15
C ARG A 108 -10.96 -16.55 -14.31
N ASN A 109 -10.09 -17.23 -13.56
CA ASN A 109 -9.95 -18.69 -13.60
C ASN A 109 -10.90 -19.41 -12.63
N LEU A 110 -11.72 -18.66 -11.87
CA LEU A 110 -12.69 -19.21 -10.94
C LEU A 110 -14.10 -19.18 -11.53
N SER A 111 -14.95 -20.12 -11.11
CA SER A 111 -16.39 -20.05 -11.39
C SER A 111 -17.04 -18.85 -10.69
N VAL A 112 -18.19 -18.40 -11.17
CA VAL A 112 -18.90 -17.23 -10.61
C VAL A 112 -19.15 -17.35 -9.10
N SER A 113 -19.53 -18.53 -8.61
CA SER A 113 -19.75 -18.76 -7.17
C SER A 113 -18.45 -18.65 -6.35
N GLN A 114 -17.32 -19.07 -6.91
CA GLN A 114 -16.01 -18.92 -6.29
C GLN A 114 -15.53 -17.46 -6.33
N GLN A 115 -15.79 -16.73 -7.42
CA GLN A 115 -15.50 -15.30 -7.51
C GLN A 115 -16.25 -14.52 -6.42
N ILE A 116 -17.57 -14.74 -6.29
CA ILE A 116 -18.39 -14.12 -5.25
C ILE A 116 -17.81 -14.42 -3.86
N LYS A 117 -17.46 -15.68 -3.58
CA LYS A 117 -16.87 -16.07 -2.29
C LYS A 117 -15.53 -15.39 -2.01
N VAL A 118 -14.67 -15.21 -3.01
CA VAL A 118 -13.39 -14.51 -2.86
C VAL A 118 -13.61 -13.02 -2.59
N LEU A 119 -14.55 -12.40 -3.31
CA LEU A 119 -14.89 -10.99 -3.17
C LEU A 119 -15.57 -10.68 -1.82
N GLU A 120 -16.49 -11.53 -1.37
CA GLU A 120 -17.22 -11.35 -0.10
C GLU A 120 -16.37 -11.67 1.14
N LYS A 121 -15.45 -12.64 1.03
CA LYS A 121 -14.69 -13.14 2.19
C LYS A 121 -13.22 -12.75 2.20
N GLY A 122 -12.73 -12.04 1.18
CA GLY A 122 -11.36 -11.53 1.11
C GLY A 122 -10.27 -12.60 1.13
N CYS A 123 -10.59 -13.86 0.81
CA CYS A 123 -9.65 -14.98 0.88
C CYS A 123 -9.71 -15.84 -0.38
N ILE A 124 -8.57 -15.96 -1.06
CA ILE A 124 -8.35 -17.03 -2.04
C ILE A 124 -7.92 -18.26 -1.21
N GLY A 125 -8.87 -19.13 -0.91
CA GLY A 125 -8.58 -20.40 -0.23
C GLY A 125 -7.57 -21.23 -1.02
N PRO A 126 -6.85 -22.17 -0.37
CA PRO A 126 -5.84 -22.96 -1.05
C PRO A 126 -6.46 -23.74 -2.21
N VAL A 127 -5.71 -23.83 -3.32
CA VAL A 127 -6.04 -24.75 -4.42
C VAL A 127 -5.86 -26.15 -3.86
N THR A 128 -6.98 -26.82 -3.56
CA THR A 128 -6.97 -28.24 -3.26
C THR A 128 -6.83 -28.99 -4.58
N SER A 129 -5.65 -29.55 -4.80
CA SER A 129 -5.38 -30.60 -5.79
C SER A 129 -6.22 -31.84 -5.53
#